data_AF-A0AAV3EM32-F1
#
_entry.id   AF-A0AAV3EM32-F1
#
_cell.length_a   1.000
_cell.length_b   1.000
_cell.length_c   1.000
_cell.angle_alpha   90.00
_cell.angle_beta   90.00
_cell.angle_gamma   90.00
#
_symmetry.space_group_name_H-M   'P 1'
#
loop_
_entity.id
_entity.type
_entity.pdbx_description
1 polymer ?
#
loop_
_entity_poly.entity_id
_entity_poly.type
_entity_poly.pdbx_seq_one_letter_code
_entity_poly.pdbx_strand_id
1 'polypeptide(L)'
;MIKQWKNKRFERWALTRKKGQLNYVLKQTLLIGGAVFFGYLVGFIVFDKVRSWEEYRLDLYVQIPFLFVFGLILNYFGWIINEVIYEKEYKKRGLSKPK
;
A
#
# COMPACT_ATOMS: atom_id res chain seq x y z
N MET A 1 -10.45 -9.07 22.93
CA MET A 1 -10.32 -8.23 21.71
C MET A 1 -9.16 -8.63 20.79
N ILE A 2 -7.94 -8.82 21.28
CA ILE A 2 -6.75 -9.11 20.45
C ILE A 2 -6.90 -10.37 19.58
N LYS A 3 -7.48 -11.45 20.12
CA LYS A 3 -7.71 -12.70 19.38
C LYS A 3 -8.68 -12.53 18.19
N GLN A 4 -9.75 -11.75 18.37
CA GLN A 4 -10.71 -11.44 17.29
C GLN A 4 -10.06 -10.60 16.18
N TRP A 5 -9.20 -9.64 16.54
CA TRP A 5 -8.45 -8.84 15.58
C TRP A 5 -7.47 -9.69 14.75
N LYS A 6 -6.76 -10.62 15.39
CA LYS A 6 -5.88 -11.57 14.70
C LYS A 6 -6.65 -12.46 13.71
N ASN A 7 -7.82 -12.97 14.09
CA ASN A 7 -8.71 -13.70 13.16
C ASN A 7 -9.14 -12.85 11.98
N LYS A 8 -9.69 -11.66 12.23
CA LYS A 8 -10.13 -10.75 11.16
C LYS A 8 -8.99 -10.36 10.23
N ARG A 9 -7.75 -10.20 10.74
CA ARG A 9 -6.58 -9.91 9.90
C ARG A 9 -6.22 -11.12 9.03
N PHE A 10 -6.20 -12.31 9.61
CA PHE A 10 -5.91 -13.56 8.90
C PHE A 10 -6.92 -13.82 7.77
N GLU A 11 -8.22 -13.70 8.04
CA GLU A 11 -9.28 -13.88 7.04
C GLU A 11 -9.21 -12.85 5.91
N ARG A 12 -8.99 -11.56 6.26
CA ARG A 12 -8.80 -10.51 5.25
C ARG A 12 -7.58 -10.75 4.38
N TRP A 13 -6.48 -11.20 4.98
CA TRP A 13 -5.29 -11.56 4.21
C TRP A 13 -5.53 -12.77 3.32
N ALA A 14 -6.25 -13.79 3.79
CA ALA A 14 -6.63 -14.95 2.99
C ALA A 14 -7.43 -14.58 1.72
N LEU A 15 -8.32 -13.58 1.82
CA LEU A 15 -9.03 -13.04 0.65
C LEU A 15 -8.12 -12.20 -0.25
N THR A 16 -7.24 -11.40 0.35
CA THR A 16 -6.31 -10.52 -0.40
C THR A 16 -5.30 -11.34 -1.19
N ARG A 17 -4.74 -12.40 -0.59
CA ARG A 17 -3.74 -13.25 -1.23
C ARG A 17 -4.26 -14.01 -2.44
N LYS A 18 -5.55 -14.40 -2.43
CA LYS A 18 -6.22 -15.02 -3.58
C LYS A 18 -6.26 -14.13 -4.82
N LYS A 19 -6.23 -12.80 -4.65
CA LYS A 19 -6.16 -11.85 -5.76
C LYS A 19 -4.74 -11.67 -6.32
N GLY A 20 -3.74 -12.23 -5.65
CA GLY A 20 -2.35 -12.22 -6.07
C GLY A 20 -1.56 -10.99 -5.63
N GLN A 21 -0.24 -11.14 -5.70
CA GLN A 21 0.74 -10.14 -5.27
C GLN A 21 0.62 -8.84 -6.08
N LEU A 22 0.57 -8.96 -7.42
CA LEU A 22 0.53 -7.80 -8.30
C LEU A 22 -0.68 -6.91 -7.99
N ASN A 23 -1.86 -7.51 -7.82
CA ASN A 23 -3.08 -6.78 -7.47
C ASN A 23 -2.94 -6.04 -6.14
N TYR A 24 -2.35 -6.67 -5.11
CA TYR A 24 -2.11 -6.00 -3.84
C TYR A 24 -1.14 -4.82 -3.99
N VAL A 25 0.02 -5.05 -4.61
CA VAL A 25 1.09 -4.06 -4.75
C VAL A 25 0.58 -2.85 -5.54
N LEU A 26 -0.06 -3.07 -6.69
CA LEU A 26 -0.62 -1.98 -7.51
C LEU A 26 -1.72 -1.23 -6.75
N LYS A 27 -2.68 -1.94 -6.15
CA LYS A 27 -3.79 -1.30 -5.45
C LYS A 27 -3.30 -0.44 -4.28
N GLN A 28 -2.37 -0.96 -3.47
CA GLN A 28 -1.82 -0.20 -2.35
C GLN A 28 -0.99 0.98 -2.83
N THR A 29 -0.21 0.81 -3.90
CA THR A 29 0.58 1.89 -4.49
C THR A 29 -0.32 3.02 -4.99
N LEU A 30 -1.41 2.69 -5.68
CA LEU A 30 -2.37 3.68 -6.16
C LEU A 30 -3.12 4.37 -5.02
N LEU A 31 -3.53 3.64 -3.98
CA LEU A 31 -4.22 4.22 -2.83
C LEU A 31 -3.31 5.17 -2.04
N ILE A 32 -2.11 4.72 -1.69
CA ILE A 32 -1.14 5.52 -0.93
C ILE A 32 -0.65 6.69 -1.77
N GLY A 33 -0.25 6.43 -3.02
CA GLY A 33 0.21 7.46 -3.94
C GLY A 33 -0.87 8.50 -4.22
N GLY A 34 -2.13 8.09 -4.40
CA GLY A 34 -3.26 8.99 -4.56
C GLY A 34 -3.50 9.87 -3.32
N ALA A 35 -3.38 9.31 -2.12
CA ALA A 35 -3.50 10.07 -0.87
C ALA A 35 -2.37 11.10 -0.71
N VAL A 36 -1.12 10.71 -1.02
CA VAL A 36 0.04 11.61 -1.01
C VAL A 36 -0.14 12.74 -2.02
N PHE A 37 -0.55 12.41 -3.25
CA PHE A 37 -0.80 13.40 -4.30
C PHE A 37 -1.91 14.37 -3.90
N PHE A 38 -3.00 13.87 -3.34
CA PHE A 38 -4.08 14.71 -2.83
C PHE A 38 -3.61 15.65 -1.72
N GLY A 39 -2.85 15.14 -0.75
CA GLY A 39 -2.26 15.96 0.31
C GLY A 39 -1.30 17.03 -0.22
N TYR A 40 -0.47 16.68 -1.20
CA TYR A 40 0.45 17.62 -1.85
C TYR A 40 -0.30 18.73 -2.59
N LEU A 41 -1.38 18.39 -3.31
CA LEU A 41 -2.24 19.36 -3.99
C LEU A 41 -2.93 20.31 -3.00
N VAL A 42 -3.51 19.77 -1.93
CA VAL A 42 -4.11 20.59 -0.87
C VAL A 42 -3.06 21.51 -0.24
N GLY A 43 -1.86 20.99 0.01
CA GLY A 43 -0.74 21.76 0.53
C GLY A 43 -0.38 22.95 -0.36
N PHE A 44 -0.27 22.70 -1.67
CA PHE A 44 -0.02 23.75 -2.66
C PHE A 44 -1.13 24.81 -2.68
N ILE A 45 -2.40 24.41 -2.75
CA ILE A 45 -3.52 25.36 -2.83
C ILE A 45 -3.65 26.23 -1.56
N VAL A 46 -3.43 25.65 -0.38
CA VAL A 46 -3.71 26.31 0.90
C VAL A 46 -2.52 27.12 1.42
N PHE A 47 -1.30 26.60 1.26
CA PHE A 47 -0.12 27.16 1.92
C PHE A 47 0.87 27.82 0.96
N ASP A 48 0.84 27.47 -0.32
CA ASP A 48 1.83 27.95 -1.27
C ASP A 48 1.36 29.21 -1.98
N LYS A 49 1.91 30.35 -1.55
CA LYS A 49 1.62 31.67 -2.14
C LYS A 49 2.70 32.15 -3.10
N VAL A 50 3.78 31.39 -3.25
CA VAL A 50 4.99 31.82 -3.97
C VAL A 50 5.14 31.08 -5.29
N ARG A 51 4.94 29.75 -5.30
CA ARG A 51 5.11 28.95 -6.51
C ARG A 51 3.96 29.12 -7.48
N SER A 52 4.28 29.15 -8.77
CA SER A 52 3.30 29.15 -9.84
C SER A 52 2.71 27.76 -10.08
N TRP A 53 1.55 27.69 -10.75
CA TRP A 53 0.96 26.42 -11.17
C TRP A 53 1.86 25.64 -12.15
N GLU A 54 2.73 26.32 -12.89
CA GLU A 54 3.66 25.69 -13.82
C GLU A 54 4.81 25.00 -13.08
N GLU A 55 5.43 25.69 -12.13
CA GLU A 55 6.45 25.12 -11.24
C GLU A 55 5.92 23.91 -10.48
N TYR A 56 4.69 24.01 -9.94
CA TYR A 56 4.03 22.88 -9.28
C TYR A 56 3.86 21.67 -10.19
N ARG A 57 3.47 21.87 -11.45
CA ARG A 57 3.33 20.76 -12.43
C ARG A 57 4.68 20.14 -12.78
N LEU A 58 5.72 20.94 -12.95
CA LEU A 58 7.07 20.44 -13.22
C LEU A 58 7.58 19.55 -12.08
N ASP A 59 7.38 19.96 -10.83
CA ASP A 59 7.69 19.14 -9.67
C ASP A 59 6.92 17.82 -9.67
N LEU A 60 5.63 17.85 -10.02
CA LEU A 60 4.80 16.65 -10.10
C LEU A 60 5.30 15.64 -11.13
N TYR A 61 5.79 16.08 -12.28
CA TYR A 61 6.31 15.17 -13.30
C TYR A 61 7.50 14.35 -12.81
N VAL A 62 8.30 14.90 -11.87
CA VAL A 62 9.42 14.19 -11.26
C VAL A 62 8.95 13.35 -10.07
N GLN A 63 8.05 13.88 -9.26
CA GLN A 63 7.59 13.22 -8.03
C GLN A 63 6.68 12.01 -8.30
N ILE A 64 5.80 12.06 -9.31
CA ILE A 64 4.85 10.97 -9.60
C ILE A 64 5.57 9.66 -9.94
N PRO A 65 6.53 9.62 -10.91
CA PRO A 65 7.27 8.39 -11.20
C PRO A 65 8.05 7.90 -10.00
N PHE A 66 8.66 8.80 -9.23
CA PHE A 66 9.43 8.45 -8.04
C PHE A 66 8.53 7.79 -6.98
N LEU A 67 7.41 8.42 -6.63
CA LEU A 67 6.41 7.89 -5.70
C LEU A 67 5.85 6.55 -6.19
N PHE A 68 5.64 6.40 -7.50
CA PHE A 68 5.14 5.16 -8.06
C PHE A 68 6.18 4.04 -7.91
N VAL A 69 7.42 4.25 -8.34
CA VAL A 69 8.51 3.25 -8.25
C VAL A 69 8.78 2.87 -6.79
N PHE A 70 8.95 3.84 -5.90
CA PHE A 70 9.15 3.58 -4.47
C PHE A 70 7.94 2.92 -3.84
N GLY A 71 6.73 3.34 -4.22
CA GLY A 71 5.48 2.73 -3.76
C GLY A 71 5.40 1.25 -4.14
N LEU A 72 5.77 0.88 -5.37
CA LEU A 72 5.82 -0.53 -5.78
C LEU A 72 6.79 -1.34 -4.92
N ILE A 73 8.00 -0.82 -4.69
CA ILE A 73 9.04 -1.49 -3.88
C ILE A 73 8.56 -1.68 -2.45
N LEU A 74 8.09 -0.62 -1.79
CA LEU A 74 7.62 -0.67 -0.41
C LEU A 74 6.42 -1.60 -0.24
N ASN A 75 5.45 -1.54 -1.16
CA ASN A 75 4.28 -2.40 -1.09
C ASN A 75 4.61 -3.86 -1.41
N TYR A 76 5.65 -4.12 -2.22
CA TYR A 76 6.17 -5.47 -2.42
C TYR A 76 6.75 -6.05 -1.12
N PHE A 77 7.58 -5.29 -0.39
CA PHE A 77 8.04 -5.72 0.93
C PHE A 77 6.88 -5.89 1.92
N GLY A 78 5.87 -5.01 1.86
CA GLY A 78 4.64 -5.14 2.64
C GLY A 78 3.88 -6.44 2.36
N TRP A 79 3.85 -6.90 1.11
CA TRP A 79 3.30 -8.20 0.75
C TRP A 79 4.09 -9.34 1.39
N ILE A 80 5.42 -9.34 1.25
CA ILE A 80 6.29 -10.38 1.81
C ILE A 80 6.08 -10.50 3.32
N ILE A 81 6.09 -9.38 4.04
CA ILE A 81 5.90 -9.36 5.50
C ILE A 81 4.55 -9.97 5.87
N ASN A 82 3.47 -9.62 5.15
CA ASN A 82 2.14 -10.15 5.44
C ASN A 82 2.00 -11.63 5.09
N GLU A 83 2.63 -12.12 4.02
CA GLU A 83 2.70 -13.56 3.72
C GLU A 83 3.44 -14.31 4.83
N VAL A 84 4.60 -13.83 5.29
CA VAL A 84 5.35 -14.45 6.40
C VAL A 84 4.52 -14.49 7.69
N ILE A 85 3.79 -13.42 8.01
CA ILE A 85 2.89 -13.40 9.17
C ILE A 85 1.74 -14.40 8.98
N TYR A 86 1.15 -14.45 7.80
CA TYR A 86 0.05 -15.35 7.49
C TYR A 86 0.48 -16.81 7.58
N GLU A 87 1.63 -17.19 7.02
CA GLU A 87 2.15 -18.55 7.10
C GLU A 87 2.43 -19.00 8.53
N LYS A 88 3.01 -18.11 9.35
CA LYS A 88 3.24 -18.39 10.78
C LYS A 88 1.91 -18.65 11.50
N GLU A 89 0.90 -17.83 11.23
CA GLU A 89 -0.43 -17.95 11.82
C GLU A 89 -1.18 -19.19 11.29
N TYR A 90 -0.99 -19.52 10.01
CA TYR A 90 -1.55 -20.70 9.36
C TYR A 90 -1.04 -22.00 9.99
N LYS A 91 0.29 -22.11 10.17
CA LYS A 91 0.94 -23.25 10.83
C LYS A 91 0.46 -23.41 12.27
N LYS A 92 0.33 -22.31 13.03
CA LYS A 92 -0.18 -22.33 14.41
C LYS A 92 -1.61 -22.85 14.53
N ARG A 93 -2.41 -22.71 13.46
CA ARG A 93 -3.81 -23.16 13.43
C ARG A 93 -3.96 -24.63 13.02
N GLY A 94 -2.87 -25.32 12.67
CA GLY A 94 -2.92 -26.72 12.24
C GLY A 94 -3.66 -26.93 10.92
N LEU A 95 -3.84 -25.88 10.12
CA LEU A 95 -4.48 -25.98 8.82
C LEU A 95 -3.52 -26.72 7.86
N SER A 96 -4.00 -27.76 7.19
CA SER A 96 -3.23 -28.47 6.16
C SER A 96 -3.19 -27.62 4.90
N LYS A 97 -1.98 -27.38 4.33
CA LYS A 97 -1.83 -26.62 3.08
C LYS A 97 -2.87 -27.13 2.06
N PRO A 98 -3.69 -26.25 1.45
CA PRO A 98 -4.51 -26.68 0.34
C PRO A 98 -3.56 -27.25 -0.72
N LYS A 99 -3.83 -28.49 -1.14
CA LYS A 99 -3.16 -29.14 -2.26
C LYS A 99 -3.33 -28.30 -3.52
#